data_AF-L7UAB9-F1
#
_entry.id   AF-L7UAB9-F1
#
_cell.length_a   1.000
_cell.length_b   1.000
_cell.length_c   1.000
_cell.angle_alpha   90.00
_cell.angle_beta   90.00
_cell.angle_gamma   90.00
#
_symmetry.space_group_name_H-M   'P 1'
#
loop_
_entity.id
_entity.type
_entity.pdbx_description
1 polymer ?
#
loop_
_entity_poly.entity_id
_entity_poly.type
_entity_poly.pdbx_seq_one_letter_code
_entity_poly.pdbx_strand_id
1 'polypeptide(L)'
;MNHRWLGLLLGAVLWSPAVLAHDFRAEKLVNGVKQARVVSYPATLSFTFTATNIHPTLDSILLTAMDPLLTACTLSPAPPLTVPVGGHVTYQCEFTIPTYEACIALGELDTNPSSPSEEVSFTNVFGITWDNGAAQDGVNVLCVQERIRECDDTVYISTASSTGGGLPSAPSRLFTFDPVAGTLSPLGDAGMPYNALAFNHIDGFLYAIAADGVSQPNFIRVDANGSAQVIAPVVSGAANSAVWAAGAILGDGTYLGYESQSNHLVRINTTTGAVLSDVIVGTTLTFAVADFAVNPLSGLLYGFNGATQRVTVIDPVLGTFVDFLLPTVINGSRSVGNTMVSAVFSAAGQLFFYGTTNANNSLANTFYAVNLVTGAFTVVSNGPVTQFADGATCAFPPPPPAVRPPKVTRDHAFFGSNVAALGECMSRGPVDLGGLGKVTSPEVALGVLWANPVISKSGEVRSEVDSLKVKIARELLTATCNQRCFGTVAPVVSGLDTWMELNPQSMGQALGTLVKHNRSGSDKAVPLSKEGWKLDPLPAQERAVEPRY
;
A
#
# COMPACT_ATOMS: atom_id res chain seq x y z
N MET A 1 -45.59 26.01 -14.35
CA MET A 1 -45.59 27.49 -14.45
C MET A 1 -44.47 27.87 -15.41
N ASN A 2 -44.83 28.26 -16.63
CA ASN A 2 -43.91 28.54 -17.73
C ASN A 2 -43.71 30.05 -17.84
N HIS A 3 -42.51 30.55 -17.55
CA HIS A 3 -42.15 31.94 -17.83
C HIS A 3 -41.39 32.02 -19.16
N ARG A 4 -42.11 32.38 -20.21
CA ARG A 4 -41.55 32.89 -21.47
C ARG A 4 -41.18 34.35 -21.26
N TRP A 5 -39.90 34.67 -21.36
CA TRP A 5 -39.43 36.04 -21.53
C TRP A 5 -39.31 36.34 -23.02
N LEU A 6 -40.25 37.14 -23.52
CA LEU A 6 -40.09 37.92 -24.75
C LEU A 6 -39.41 39.24 -24.36
N GLY A 7 -38.17 39.44 -24.79
CA GLY A 7 -37.43 40.70 -24.62
C GLY A 7 -37.06 41.27 -25.98
N LEU A 8 -37.47 42.51 -26.24
CA LEU A 8 -37.34 43.25 -27.49
C LEU A 8 -35.92 43.32 -28.05
N LEU A 9 -35.80 43.09 -29.37
CA LEU A 9 -34.72 43.57 -30.22
C LEU A 9 -35.01 45.02 -30.63
N LEU A 10 -34.24 45.98 -30.09
CA LEU A 10 -34.17 47.34 -30.61
C LEU A 10 -32.75 47.60 -31.12
N GLY A 11 -32.65 47.73 -32.43
CA GLY A 11 -31.42 48.05 -33.13
C GLY A 11 -31.02 49.51 -32.91
N ALA A 12 -29.80 49.68 -32.42
CA ALA A 12 -29.01 50.88 -32.61
C ALA A 12 -27.65 50.44 -33.15
N VAL A 13 -27.46 50.53 -34.46
CA VAL A 13 -26.15 50.38 -35.11
C VAL A 13 -25.40 51.69 -34.88
N LEU A 14 -24.78 51.81 -33.72
CA LEU A 14 -23.72 52.79 -33.49
C LEU A 14 -22.44 52.21 -34.09
N TRP A 15 -21.97 52.83 -35.17
CA TRP A 15 -20.61 52.61 -35.68
C TRP A 15 -19.63 53.11 -34.63
N SER A 16 -19.22 52.22 -33.72
CA SER A 16 -17.98 52.39 -32.98
C SER A 16 -16.84 52.31 -33.99
N PRO A 17 -15.81 53.18 -33.91
CA PRO A 17 -14.59 52.95 -34.66
C PRO A 17 -14.12 51.54 -34.33
N ALA A 18 -13.73 50.76 -35.34
CA ALA A 18 -13.16 49.43 -35.16
C ALA A 18 -12.02 49.55 -34.14
N VAL A 19 -12.32 49.18 -32.89
CA VAL A 19 -11.32 49.16 -31.84
C VAL A 19 -10.35 48.07 -32.27
N LEU A 20 -9.11 48.47 -32.57
CA LEU A 20 -7.94 47.64 -32.86
C LEU A 20 -7.55 46.85 -31.59
N ALA A 21 -8.50 46.16 -30.98
CA ALA A 21 -8.25 45.32 -29.83
C ALA A 21 -7.67 44.02 -30.36
N HIS A 22 -6.33 43.92 -30.38
CA HIS A 22 -5.65 42.63 -30.31
C HIS A 22 -6.34 41.79 -29.24
N ASP A 23 -6.55 40.51 -29.50
CA ASP A 23 -7.38 39.69 -28.62
C ASP A 23 -6.82 38.27 -28.61
N PHE A 24 -6.53 37.77 -27.41
CA PHE A 24 -6.00 36.42 -27.19
C PHE A 24 -6.99 35.59 -26.39
N ARG A 25 -7.03 34.30 -26.71
CA ARG A 25 -7.65 33.28 -25.85
C ARG A 25 -6.57 32.46 -25.18
N ALA A 26 -6.61 32.41 -23.85
CA ALA A 26 -5.84 31.46 -23.07
C ALA A 26 -6.55 30.10 -23.05
N GLU A 27 -5.80 29.02 -23.18
CA GLU A 27 -6.25 27.67 -22.90
C GLU A 27 -5.23 26.95 -22.01
N LYS A 28 -5.71 26.18 -21.04
CA LYS A 28 -4.89 25.34 -20.19
C LYS A 28 -5.52 23.96 -19.99
N LEU A 29 -4.68 22.93 -20.07
CA LEU A 29 -5.03 21.53 -19.84
C LEU A 29 -4.00 20.87 -18.92
N VAL A 30 -4.45 19.91 -18.12
CA VAL A 30 -3.62 19.01 -17.31
C VAL A 30 -3.93 17.58 -17.75
N ASN A 31 -2.91 16.83 -18.16
CA ASN A 31 -3.07 15.51 -18.79
C ASN A 31 -4.10 15.50 -19.94
N GLY A 32 -4.18 16.60 -20.70
CA GLY A 32 -5.13 16.78 -21.79
C GLY A 32 -6.58 17.09 -21.37
N VAL A 33 -6.86 17.30 -20.09
CA VAL A 33 -8.21 17.55 -19.56
C VAL A 33 -8.27 18.81 -18.69
N LYS A 34 -9.48 19.29 -18.38
CA LYS A 34 -9.73 20.44 -17.49
C LYS A 34 -9.70 20.12 -16.01
N GLN A 35 -9.90 18.85 -15.66
CA GLN A 35 -9.88 18.36 -14.30
C GLN A 35 -9.09 17.05 -14.26
N ALA A 36 -7.98 17.04 -13.54
CA ALA A 36 -7.21 15.82 -13.28
C ALA A 36 -7.48 15.33 -11.87
N ARG A 37 -7.56 14.00 -11.72
CA ARG A 37 -7.64 13.35 -10.43
C ARG A 37 -6.37 12.53 -10.20
N VAL A 38 -5.66 12.83 -9.12
CA VAL A 38 -4.44 12.13 -8.71
C VAL A 38 -4.79 11.18 -7.57
N VAL A 39 -4.58 9.88 -7.78
CA VAL A 39 -4.98 8.81 -6.84
C VAL A 39 -3.81 7.92 -6.42
N SER A 40 -2.59 8.28 -6.86
CA SER A 40 -1.38 7.52 -6.61
C SER A 40 -0.15 8.42 -6.70
N TYR A 41 0.87 8.16 -5.88
CA TYR A 41 2.05 9.00 -5.79
C TYR A 41 3.36 8.19 -5.86
N PRO A 42 4.46 8.75 -6.41
CA PRO A 42 4.56 10.06 -7.06
C PRO A 42 3.77 10.11 -8.39
N ALA A 43 3.22 11.28 -8.72
CA ALA A 43 2.47 11.50 -9.96
C ALA A 43 3.07 12.64 -10.78
N THR A 44 3.36 12.38 -12.05
CA THR A 44 3.77 13.42 -12.99
C THR A 44 2.55 13.94 -13.74
N LEU A 45 2.28 15.24 -13.61
CA LEU A 45 1.24 15.96 -14.33
C LEU A 45 1.84 16.66 -15.53
N SER A 46 1.25 16.45 -16.70
CA SER A 46 1.63 17.14 -17.94
C SER A 46 0.67 18.30 -18.18
N PHE A 47 1.16 19.52 -18.00
CA PHE A 47 0.42 20.75 -18.26
C PHE A 47 0.68 21.22 -19.70
N THR A 48 -0.40 21.53 -20.41
CA THR A 48 -0.36 22.17 -21.74
C THR A 48 -1.02 23.53 -21.64
N PHE A 49 -0.35 24.54 -22.17
CA PHE A 49 -0.83 25.92 -22.15
C PHE A 49 -0.85 26.43 -23.59
N THR A 50 -1.92 27.07 -24.03
CA THR A 50 -2.04 27.59 -25.39
C THR A 50 -2.51 29.04 -25.35
N ALA A 51 -1.80 29.91 -26.06
CA ALA A 51 -2.25 31.28 -26.34
C ALA A 51 -2.64 31.36 -27.83
N THR A 52 -3.93 31.54 -28.12
CA THR A 52 -4.44 31.63 -29.49
C THR A 52 -4.75 33.08 -29.84
N ASN A 53 -4.20 33.58 -30.95
CA ASN A 53 -4.60 34.87 -31.48
C ASN A 53 -5.98 34.72 -32.13
N ILE A 54 -6.99 35.36 -31.55
CA ILE A 54 -8.37 35.34 -32.05
C ILE A 54 -8.73 36.60 -32.83
N HIS A 55 -7.77 37.53 -33.03
CA HIS A 55 -7.97 38.71 -33.86
C HIS A 55 -8.23 38.29 -35.33
N PRO A 56 -9.25 38.84 -36.00
CA PRO A 56 -9.67 38.34 -37.31
C PRO A 56 -8.73 38.70 -38.47
N THR A 57 -7.92 39.77 -38.34
CA THR A 57 -7.20 40.37 -39.48
C THR A 57 -5.77 40.82 -39.23
N LEU A 58 -5.27 40.77 -37.99
CA LEU A 58 -3.96 41.31 -37.60
C LEU A 58 -3.25 40.34 -36.66
N ASP A 59 -1.93 40.32 -36.79
CA ASP A 59 -1.07 39.63 -35.84
C ASP A 59 -1.18 40.30 -34.46
N SER A 60 -0.99 39.53 -33.40
CA SER A 60 -1.06 40.03 -32.03
C SER A 60 0.25 39.77 -31.29
N ILE A 61 0.66 40.68 -30.42
CA ILE A 61 1.87 40.53 -29.62
C ILE A 61 1.48 40.01 -28.24
N LEU A 62 1.89 38.77 -27.93
CA LEU A 62 1.79 38.19 -26.60
C LEU A 62 2.90 38.82 -25.75
N LEU A 63 2.53 39.66 -24.77
CA LEU A 63 3.50 40.39 -23.94
C LEU A 63 3.99 39.55 -22.76
N THR A 64 3.08 38.85 -22.09
CA THR A 64 3.44 37.95 -20.99
C THR A 64 2.64 36.64 -21.06
N ALA A 65 3.24 35.58 -20.54
CA ALA A 65 2.64 34.29 -20.30
C ALA A 65 3.21 33.80 -18.97
N MET A 66 2.34 33.48 -18.01
CA MET A 66 2.78 33.11 -16.66
C MET A 66 1.85 32.09 -16.02
N ASP A 67 2.46 31.26 -15.19
CA ASP A 67 1.79 30.37 -14.26
C ASP A 67 2.42 30.58 -12.87
N PRO A 68 1.74 31.29 -11.95
CA PRO A 68 2.33 31.65 -10.66
C PRO A 68 2.50 30.46 -9.71
N LEU A 69 1.77 29.36 -9.92
CA LEU A 69 1.83 28.19 -9.05
C LEU A 69 2.93 27.22 -9.51
N LEU A 70 3.15 27.12 -10.83
CA LEU A 70 4.15 26.24 -11.42
C LEU A 70 5.39 27.02 -11.86
N THR A 71 6.03 27.74 -10.94
CA THR A 71 7.22 28.57 -11.22
C THR A 71 8.43 27.78 -11.73
N ALA A 72 8.46 26.47 -11.51
CA ALA A 72 9.47 25.56 -12.06
C ALA A 72 9.32 25.35 -13.58
N CYS A 73 8.16 25.65 -14.16
CA CYS A 73 7.90 25.51 -15.59
C CYS A 73 8.53 26.67 -16.37
N THR A 74 9.44 26.35 -17.28
CA THR A 74 9.96 27.36 -18.24
C THR A 74 9.05 27.39 -19.47
N LEU A 75 8.36 28.52 -19.69
CA LEU A 75 7.52 28.73 -20.87
C LEU A 75 8.39 29.16 -22.06
N SER A 76 8.67 28.21 -22.96
CA SER A 76 9.45 28.44 -24.18
C SER A 76 8.58 28.24 -25.42
N PRO A 77 8.56 29.17 -26.38
CA PRO A 77 9.36 30.40 -26.46
C PRO A 77 8.89 31.51 -25.50
N ALA A 78 9.82 32.27 -24.91
CA ALA A 78 9.48 33.29 -23.90
C ALA A 78 8.91 34.58 -24.53
N PRO A 79 7.80 35.15 -24.01
CA PRO A 79 7.31 36.47 -24.37
C PRO A 79 8.32 37.61 -24.18
N PRO A 80 8.26 38.69 -24.99
CA PRO A 80 7.22 39.00 -25.97
C PRO A 80 7.34 38.23 -27.31
N LEU A 81 6.21 37.81 -27.90
CA LEU A 81 6.15 37.06 -29.17
C LEU A 81 5.08 37.62 -30.11
N THR A 82 5.34 37.65 -31.41
CA THR A 82 4.29 37.92 -32.42
C THR A 82 3.59 36.62 -32.83
N VAL A 83 2.26 36.59 -32.72
CA VAL A 83 1.42 35.44 -33.06
C VAL A 83 0.54 35.80 -34.28
N PRO A 84 0.70 35.10 -35.42
CA PRO A 84 -0.05 35.40 -36.63
C PRO A 84 -1.57 35.29 -36.46
N VAL A 85 -2.35 35.88 -37.36
CA VAL A 85 -3.81 35.69 -37.44
C VAL A 85 -4.19 34.20 -37.45
N GLY A 86 -5.01 33.77 -36.48
CA GLY A 86 -5.41 32.37 -36.30
C GLY A 86 -4.30 31.44 -35.81
N GLY A 87 -3.10 31.97 -35.55
CA GLY A 87 -1.97 31.25 -34.98
C GLY A 87 -2.12 31.02 -33.48
N HIS A 88 -1.27 30.15 -32.95
CA HIS A 88 -1.19 29.87 -31.52
C HIS A 88 0.25 29.57 -31.10
N VAL A 89 0.55 29.79 -29.82
CA VAL A 89 1.78 29.33 -29.16
C VAL A 89 1.37 28.32 -28.10
N THR A 90 2.05 27.18 -28.07
CA THR A 90 1.82 26.12 -27.09
C THR A 90 3.06 25.93 -26.23
N TYR A 91 2.83 25.82 -24.93
CA TYR A 91 3.82 25.49 -23.92
C TYR A 91 3.50 24.13 -23.31
N GLN A 92 4.52 23.41 -22.88
CA GLN A 92 4.39 22.16 -22.15
C GLN A 92 5.24 22.20 -20.89
N CYS A 93 4.72 21.64 -19.81
CA CYS A 93 5.47 21.45 -18.58
C CYS A 93 5.08 20.14 -17.90
N GLU A 94 6.07 19.42 -17.41
CA GLU A 94 5.87 18.29 -16.52
C GLU A 94 6.16 18.69 -15.08
N PHE A 95 5.23 18.42 -14.18
CA PHE A 95 5.38 18.69 -12.76
C PHE A 95 5.14 17.41 -11.97
N THR A 96 6.12 16.99 -11.17
CA THR A 96 6.01 15.77 -10.36
C THR A 96 5.57 16.11 -8.96
N ILE A 97 4.45 15.52 -8.54
CA ILE A 97 3.90 15.58 -7.19
C ILE A 97 4.39 14.34 -6.43
N PRO A 98 5.29 14.49 -5.45
CA PRO A 98 5.93 13.35 -4.81
C PRO A 98 5.00 12.60 -3.84
N THR A 99 4.12 13.32 -3.14
CA THR A 99 3.21 12.75 -2.13
C THR A 99 1.86 13.48 -2.15
N TYR A 100 0.87 12.91 -1.46
CA TYR A 100 -0.42 13.56 -1.25
C TYR A 100 -0.25 14.90 -0.50
N GLU A 101 0.58 14.95 0.54
CA GLU A 101 0.84 16.15 1.35
C GLU A 101 1.47 17.26 0.50
N ALA A 102 2.41 16.91 -0.38
CA ALA A 102 3.00 17.86 -1.31
C ALA A 102 1.95 18.44 -2.28
N CYS A 103 0.93 17.65 -2.64
CA CYS A 103 -0.19 18.17 -3.41
C CYS A 103 -1.06 19.15 -2.63
N ILE A 104 -1.38 18.81 -1.37
CA ILE A 104 -2.18 19.69 -0.51
C ILE A 104 -1.44 20.99 -0.22
N ALA A 105 -0.14 20.94 0.06
CA ALA A 105 0.70 22.11 0.23
C ALA A 105 0.73 23.00 -1.03
N LEU A 106 0.63 22.41 -2.23
CA LEU A 106 0.49 23.18 -3.46
C LEU A 106 -0.85 23.93 -3.51
N GLY A 107 -1.92 23.32 -3.00
CA GLY A 107 -3.23 23.97 -2.85
C GLY A 107 -3.23 25.13 -1.87
N GLU A 108 -2.40 25.10 -0.82
CA GLU A 108 -2.25 26.23 0.11
C GLU A 108 -1.56 27.44 -0.53
N LEU A 109 -0.79 27.22 -1.60
CA LEU A 109 -0.15 28.27 -2.40
C LEU A 109 -1.05 28.79 -3.53
N ASP A 110 -2.17 28.14 -3.79
CA ASP A 110 -3.14 28.58 -4.79
C ASP A 110 -3.86 29.85 -4.31
N THR A 111 -4.01 30.80 -5.23
CA THR A 111 -4.67 32.09 -4.95
C THR A 111 -6.16 32.06 -5.25
N ASN A 112 -6.69 30.96 -5.80
CA ASN A 112 -8.12 30.81 -6.02
C ASN A 112 -8.86 30.58 -4.68
N PRO A 113 -9.79 31.47 -4.28
CA PRO A 113 -10.52 31.33 -3.01
C PRO A 113 -11.46 30.12 -2.94
N SER A 114 -11.67 29.41 -4.06
CA SER A 114 -12.49 28.19 -4.13
C SER A 114 -11.69 26.89 -3.97
N SER A 115 -10.36 26.98 -3.82
CA SER A 115 -9.47 25.86 -3.50
C SER A 115 -8.54 26.21 -2.33
N PRO A 116 -8.16 25.21 -1.50
CA PRO A 116 -8.59 23.82 -1.54
C PRO A 116 -10.05 23.61 -1.08
N SER A 117 -10.72 22.61 -1.66
CA SER A 117 -12.03 22.08 -1.26
C SER A 117 -12.08 20.56 -1.45
N GLU A 118 -13.18 19.90 -1.08
CA GLU A 118 -13.34 18.44 -1.25
C GLU A 118 -13.31 18.00 -2.72
N GLU A 119 -13.62 18.89 -3.66
CA GLU A 119 -13.68 18.60 -5.10
C GLU A 119 -12.42 19.03 -5.87
N VAL A 120 -11.60 19.92 -5.29
CA VAL A 120 -10.43 20.52 -5.92
C VAL A 120 -9.35 20.79 -4.88
N SER A 121 -8.19 20.14 -5.01
CA SER A 121 -7.04 20.42 -4.15
C SER A 121 -6.35 21.72 -4.53
N PHE A 122 -6.18 21.98 -5.83
CA PHE A 122 -5.69 23.27 -6.31
C PHE A 122 -6.22 23.60 -7.71
N THR A 123 -6.40 24.89 -7.98
CA THR A 123 -6.74 25.46 -9.28
C THR A 123 -5.51 26.12 -9.86
N ASN A 124 -4.94 25.53 -10.89
CA ASN A 124 -3.75 26.08 -11.50
C ASN A 124 -4.13 27.03 -12.65
N VAL A 125 -3.92 28.33 -12.49
CA VAL A 125 -4.30 29.37 -13.48
C VAL A 125 -3.14 29.73 -14.40
N PHE A 126 -3.39 29.76 -15.70
CA PHE A 126 -2.48 30.31 -16.71
C PHE A 126 -2.97 31.70 -17.12
N GLY A 127 -2.11 32.70 -16.99
CA GLY A 127 -2.41 34.08 -17.36
C GLY A 127 -1.56 34.54 -18.54
N ILE A 128 -2.17 35.28 -19.46
CA ILE A 128 -1.50 35.96 -20.57
C ILE A 128 -1.92 37.42 -20.65
N THR A 129 -1.02 38.27 -21.13
CA THR A 129 -1.32 39.69 -21.38
C THR A 129 -0.85 40.14 -22.75
N TRP A 130 -1.49 41.19 -23.27
CA TRP A 130 -1.15 41.91 -24.48
C TRP A 130 -1.48 43.40 -24.30
N ASP A 131 -1.19 44.24 -25.31
CA ASP A 131 -1.18 45.70 -25.19
C ASP A 131 -2.41 46.32 -24.49
N ASN A 132 -3.61 45.76 -24.71
CA ASN A 132 -4.87 46.31 -24.21
C ASN A 132 -5.74 45.28 -23.47
N GLY A 133 -5.18 44.14 -23.05
CA GLY A 133 -5.99 43.11 -22.41
C GLY A 133 -5.21 41.98 -21.73
N ALA A 134 -5.97 41.14 -21.05
CA ALA A 134 -5.49 39.94 -20.39
C ALA A 134 -6.53 38.83 -20.53
N ALA A 135 -6.06 37.59 -20.60
CA ALA A 135 -6.90 36.40 -20.58
C ALA A 135 -6.29 35.40 -19.60
N GLN A 136 -7.16 34.61 -18.98
CA GLN A 136 -6.75 33.56 -18.07
C GLN A 136 -7.59 32.33 -18.28
N ASP A 137 -6.98 31.18 -18.01
CA ASP A 137 -7.67 29.90 -18.03
C ASP A 137 -7.09 28.96 -16.98
N GLY A 138 -7.95 28.17 -16.36
CA GLY A 138 -7.62 27.34 -15.21
C GLY A 138 -7.81 25.86 -15.49
N VAL A 139 -7.12 25.05 -14.68
CA VAL A 139 -7.38 23.61 -14.55
C VAL A 139 -7.48 23.25 -13.09
N ASN A 140 -8.35 22.28 -12.79
CA ASN A 140 -8.54 21.79 -11.44
C ASN A 140 -7.77 20.48 -11.25
N VAL A 141 -7.07 20.35 -10.13
CA VAL A 141 -6.45 19.09 -9.73
C VAL A 141 -7.04 18.66 -8.41
N LEU A 142 -7.64 17.48 -8.39
CA LEU A 142 -8.10 16.81 -7.18
C LEU A 142 -7.09 15.73 -6.79
N CYS A 143 -6.40 15.95 -5.70
CA CYS A 143 -5.54 14.99 -5.05
C CYS A 143 -6.32 14.17 -4.03
N VAL A 144 -6.14 12.87 -4.08
CA VAL A 144 -6.81 11.91 -3.20
C VAL A 144 -5.74 11.05 -2.55
N GLN A 145 -5.85 10.84 -1.25
CA GLN A 145 -4.95 9.94 -0.53
C GLN A 145 -4.89 8.57 -1.21
N GLU A 146 -3.70 7.99 -1.27
CA GLU A 146 -3.50 6.71 -1.92
C GLU A 146 -4.02 5.58 -1.04
N ARG A 147 -4.98 4.83 -1.56
CA ARG A 147 -5.51 3.65 -0.89
C ARG A 147 -4.44 2.57 -0.82
N ILE A 148 -4.42 1.85 0.28
CA ILE A 148 -3.74 0.56 0.38
C ILE A 148 -4.52 -0.42 -0.48
N ARG A 149 -3.88 -0.79 -1.59
CA ARG A 149 -4.61 -1.15 -2.82
C ARG A 149 -5.38 -2.46 -2.77
N GLU A 150 -5.02 -3.38 -1.88
CA GLU A 150 -5.58 -4.73 -1.89
C GLU A 150 -5.89 -5.21 -0.48
N CYS A 151 -7.12 -5.70 -0.32
CA CYS A 151 -7.51 -6.45 0.86
C CYS A 151 -7.02 -7.90 0.68
N ASP A 152 -5.80 -8.16 1.16
CA ASP A 152 -5.14 -9.45 1.13
C ASP A 152 -4.57 -9.82 2.52
N ASP A 153 -3.76 -10.88 2.59
CA ASP A 153 -3.11 -11.35 3.82
C ASP A 153 -1.89 -10.49 4.23
N THR A 154 -1.71 -9.29 3.66
CA THR A 154 -0.62 -8.40 4.06
C THR A 154 -0.78 -7.95 5.49
N VAL A 155 0.26 -8.22 6.28
CA VAL A 155 0.38 -7.79 7.67
C VAL A 155 1.01 -6.41 7.70
N TYR A 156 0.23 -5.41 8.10
CA TYR A 156 0.72 -4.08 8.41
C TYR A 156 1.09 -4.02 9.88
N ILE A 157 2.22 -3.40 10.19
CA ILE A 157 2.62 -3.11 11.56
C ILE A 157 2.95 -1.62 11.64
N SER A 158 2.31 -0.91 12.57
CA SER A 158 2.76 0.40 12.99
C SER A 158 3.64 0.27 14.22
N THR A 159 4.64 1.13 14.35
CA THR A 159 5.46 1.24 15.55
C THR A 159 5.96 2.66 15.75
N ALA A 160 6.06 3.08 17.00
CA ALA A 160 6.71 4.32 17.40
C ALA A 160 7.73 4.05 18.51
N SER A 161 8.71 4.94 18.66
CA SER A 161 9.53 4.95 19.88
C SER A 161 8.65 5.27 21.08
N SER A 162 8.92 4.63 22.22
CA SER A 162 8.22 4.90 23.47
C SER A 162 9.16 5.34 24.59
N THR A 163 8.65 6.12 25.52
CA THR A 163 9.30 6.38 26.81
C THR A 163 9.28 5.12 27.69
N GLY A 164 10.02 5.13 28.80
CA GLY A 164 9.98 4.03 29.77
C GLY A 164 8.61 3.78 30.42
N GLY A 165 7.66 4.72 30.29
CA GLY A 165 6.28 4.58 30.73
C GLY A 165 5.32 4.06 29.64
N GLY A 166 5.83 3.68 28.47
CA GLY A 166 5.00 3.15 27.37
C GLY A 166 4.29 4.22 26.54
N LEU A 167 4.50 5.51 26.81
CA LEU A 167 3.95 6.62 26.02
C LEU A 167 4.78 6.83 24.75
N PRO A 168 4.15 7.18 23.61
CA PRO A 168 4.87 7.46 22.38
C PRO A 168 5.79 8.70 22.55
N SER A 169 6.99 8.63 21.97
CA SER A 169 8.00 9.70 22.01
C SER A 169 8.43 10.18 20.61
N ALA A 170 7.86 9.60 19.56
CA ALA A 170 8.11 9.95 18.17
C ALA A 170 6.85 9.66 17.32
N PRO A 171 6.77 10.19 16.09
CA PRO A 171 5.76 9.77 15.12
C PRO A 171 5.75 8.26 14.88
N SER A 172 4.57 7.73 14.59
CA SER A 172 4.42 6.32 14.21
C SER A 172 4.82 6.11 12.76
N ARG A 173 5.49 4.97 12.51
CA ARG A 173 5.90 4.52 11.18
C ARG A 173 5.16 3.27 10.79
N LEU A 174 4.76 3.20 9.52
CA LEU A 174 4.06 2.06 8.96
C LEU A 174 5.02 1.14 8.21
N PHE A 175 4.85 -0.16 8.41
CA PHE A 175 5.62 -1.22 7.76
C PHE A 175 4.70 -2.30 7.21
N THR A 176 5.14 -2.99 6.16
CA THR A 176 4.66 -4.34 5.86
C THR A 176 5.58 -5.36 6.54
N PHE A 177 4.98 -6.37 7.17
CA PHE A 177 5.70 -7.48 7.79
C PHE A 177 5.67 -8.72 6.90
N ASP A 178 6.85 -9.28 6.63
CA ASP A 178 6.96 -10.59 6.01
C ASP A 178 6.99 -11.67 7.12
N PRO A 179 5.92 -12.47 7.28
CA PRO A 179 5.84 -13.48 8.33
C PRO A 179 6.82 -14.64 8.14
N VAL A 180 7.27 -14.88 6.91
CA VAL A 180 8.22 -15.94 6.56
C VAL A 180 9.64 -15.50 6.86
N ALA A 181 10.01 -14.29 6.43
CA ALA A 181 11.34 -13.75 6.65
C ALA A 181 11.53 -13.17 8.06
N GLY A 182 10.44 -12.82 8.74
CA GLY A 182 10.49 -12.08 10.01
C GLY A 182 10.98 -10.65 9.82
N THR A 183 10.77 -10.03 8.67
CA THR A 183 11.34 -8.71 8.34
C THR A 183 10.26 -7.64 8.17
N LEU A 184 10.59 -6.41 8.58
CA LEU A 184 9.77 -5.23 8.32
C LEU A 184 10.31 -4.46 7.11
N SER A 185 9.43 -4.10 6.18
CA SER A 185 9.74 -3.19 5.08
C SER A 185 8.99 -1.86 5.30
N PRO A 186 9.68 -0.72 5.35
CA PRO A 186 9.05 0.57 5.64
C PRO A 186 8.16 1.03 4.48
N LEU A 187 6.99 1.57 4.81
CA LEU A 187 6.11 2.28 3.89
C LEU A 187 6.22 3.81 4.06
N GLY A 188 6.24 4.29 5.31
CA GLY A 188 6.51 5.70 5.62
C GLY A 188 6.15 6.11 7.04
N ASP A 189 5.98 7.41 7.28
CA ASP A 189 5.83 8.05 8.59
C ASP A 189 4.59 8.95 8.60
N ALA A 190 3.81 8.90 9.68
CA ALA A 190 2.55 9.63 9.77
C ALA A 190 2.68 11.09 10.21
N GLY A 191 3.85 11.53 10.65
CA GLY A 191 4.04 12.87 11.24
C GLY A 191 3.36 13.07 12.60
N MET A 192 2.71 12.04 13.16
CA MET A 192 2.09 12.03 14.49
C MET A 192 2.14 10.62 15.12
N PRO A 193 2.14 10.51 16.46
CA PRO A 193 2.01 9.22 17.11
C PRO A 193 0.57 8.70 17.03
N TYR A 194 0.42 7.43 16.69
CA TYR A 194 -0.86 6.72 16.69
C TYR A 194 -0.67 5.24 17.04
N ASN A 195 -1.76 4.61 17.48
CA ASN A 195 -1.88 3.18 17.70
C ASN A 195 -3.31 2.72 17.37
N ALA A 196 -3.75 1.54 17.81
CA ALA A 196 -5.08 1.02 17.52
C ALA A 196 -5.32 0.88 16.00
N LEU A 197 -4.38 0.27 15.28
CA LEU A 197 -4.35 0.23 13.82
C LEU A 197 -5.33 -0.82 13.26
N ALA A 198 -6.07 -0.48 12.20
CA ALA A 198 -7.01 -1.41 11.57
C ALA A 198 -7.17 -1.17 10.07
N PHE A 199 -7.28 -2.23 9.26
CA PHE A 199 -7.46 -2.13 7.81
C PHE A 199 -8.94 -2.17 7.42
N ASN A 200 -9.39 -1.16 6.66
CA ASN A 200 -10.76 -1.09 6.18
C ASN A 200 -10.90 -1.66 4.76
N HIS A 201 -11.56 -2.81 4.67
CA HIS A 201 -11.84 -3.50 3.42
C HIS A 201 -12.80 -2.77 2.46
N ILE A 202 -13.57 -1.78 2.95
CA ILE A 202 -14.54 -1.04 2.13
C ILE A 202 -13.85 0.00 1.24
N ASP A 203 -12.88 0.72 1.77
CA ASP A 203 -12.21 1.83 1.08
C ASP A 203 -10.72 1.61 0.84
N GLY A 204 -10.11 0.61 1.47
CA GLY A 204 -8.69 0.28 1.34
C GLY A 204 -7.79 1.24 2.12
N PHE A 205 -8.25 1.83 3.22
CA PHE A 205 -7.37 2.61 4.10
C PHE A 205 -7.10 1.88 5.42
N LEU A 206 -6.00 2.25 6.07
CA LEU A 206 -5.81 1.96 7.47
C LEU A 206 -6.45 3.07 8.31
N TYR A 207 -6.90 2.72 9.50
CA TYR A 207 -7.51 3.61 10.47
C TYR A 207 -6.89 3.40 11.83
N ALA A 208 -6.75 4.47 12.61
CA ALA A 208 -6.06 4.44 13.88
C ALA A 208 -6.57 5.55 14.81
N ILE A 209 -6.08 5.52 16.06
CA ILE A 209 -6.28 6.60 17.02
C ILE A 209 -4.94 7.28 17.28
N ALA A 210 -4.86 8.57 16.95
CA ALA A 210 -3.75 9.43 17.32
C ALA A 210 -3.98 10.02 18.70
N ALA A 211 -3.07 9.75 19.63
CA ALA A 211 -3.17 10.22 21.01
C ALA A 211 -1.79 10.48 21.61
N ASP A 212 -1.68 11.57 22.36
CA ASP A 212 -0.47 11.99 23.09
C ASP A 212 -0.60 11.79 24.61
N GLY A 213 -1.78 11.37 25.08
CA GLY A 213 -2.12 11.20 26.51
C GLY A 213 -2.34 12.49 27.28
N VAL A 214 -2.46 13.63 26.58
CA VAL A 214 -2.70 14.95 27.16
C VAL A 214 -3.93 15.59 26.51
N SER A 215 -3.95 15.60 25.19
CA SER A 215 -4.98 16.19 24.35
C SER A 215 -6.07 15.16 24.04
N GLN A 216 -7.23 15.64 23.57
CA GLN A 216 -8.29 14.75 23.11
C GLN A 216 -7.77 13.86 21.96
N PRO A 217 -7.94 12.52 22.03
CA PRO A 217 -7.56 11.62 20.95
C PRO A 217 -8.28 11.97 19.64
N ASN A 218 -7.61 11.75 18.52
CA ASN A 218 -8.17 11.96 17.19
C ASN A 218 -8.29 10.63 16.45
N PHE A 219 -9.42 10.44 15.78
CA PHE A 219 -9.59 9.37 14.82
C PHE A 219 -8.93 9.77 13.50
N ILE A 220 -8.04 8.92 13.00
CA ILE A 220 -7.22 9.21 11.84
C ILE A 220 -7.37 8.13 10.77
N ARG A 221 -7.06 8.51 9.54
CA ARG A 221 -6.89 7.62 8.40
C ARG A 221 -5.41 7.60 7.99
N VAL A 222 -4.89 6.42 7.72
CA VAL A 222 -3.50 6.19 7.28
C VAL A 222 -3.52 5.60 5.87
N ASP A 223 -2.71 6.16 5.00
CA ASP A 223 -2.67 5.83 3.57
C ASP A 223 -1.56 4.83 3.21
N ALA A 224 -1.42 4.49 1.92
CA ALA A 224 -0.43 3.52 1.44
C ALA A 224 1.03 3.91 1.67
N ASN A 225 1.30 5.20 1.86
CA ASN A 225 2.63 5.73 2.16
C ASN A 225 2.84 5.93 3.67
N GLY A 226 1.90 5.48 4.50
CA GLY A 226 1.95 5.66 5.95
C GLY A 226 1.61 7.07 6.43
N SER A 227 1.19 7.98 5.53
CA SER A 227 0.78 9.32 5.89
C SER A 227 -0.57 9.31 6.59
N ALA A 228 -0.73 10.14 7.64
CA ALA A 228 -1.95 10.22 8.42
C ALA A 228 -2.74 11.51 8.17
N GLN A 229 -4.07 11.41 8.15
CA GLN A 229 -5.00 12.53 8.15
C GLN A 229 -6.00 12.40 9.29
N VAL A 230 -6.21 13.49 10.03
CA VAL A 230 -7.26 13.58 11.05
C VAL A 230 -8.64 13.64 10.39
N ILE A 231 -9.55 12.76 10.84
CA ILE A 231 -10.96 12.77 10.44
C ILE A 231 -11.77 13.59 11.44
N ALA A 232 -11.71 13.23 12.73
CA ALA A 232 -12.43 13.92 13.79
C ALA A 232 -11.83 13.62 15.17
N PRO A 233 -12.07 14.47 16.18
CA PRO A 233 -11.81 14.12 17.57
C PRO A 233 -12.68 12.95 18.04
N VAL A 234 -12.13 12.07 18.88
CA VAL A 234 -12.85 10.95 19.48
C VAL A 234 -13.62 11.46 20.71
N VAL A 235 -14.94 11.47 20.62
CA VAL A 235 -15.83 11.90 21.71
C VAL A 235 -16.41 10.66 22.40
N SER A 236 -15.74 10.20 23.47
CA SER A 236 -16.14 9.01 24.23
C SER A 236 -15.99 9.22 25.74
N GLY A 237 -16.44 8.25 26.53
CA GLY A 237 -16.20 8.18 27.98
C GLY A 237 -14.82 7.62 28.34
N ALA A 238 -14.01 7.20 27.36
CA ALA A 238 -12.66 6.72 27.57
C ALA A 238 -11.77 7.83 28.16
N ALA A 239 -10.71 7.43 28.87
CA ALA A 239 -9.71 8.37 29.34
C ALA A 239 -9.05 9.09 28.15
N ASN A 240 -8.70 10.36 28.31
CA ASN A 240 -7.76 11.05 27.41
C ASN A 240 -6.36 10.49 27.64
N SER A 241 -6.13 9.25 27.20
CA SER A 241 -4.89 8.51 27.38
C SER A 241 -4.20 8.32 26.02
N ALA A 242 -2.90 8.02 26.07
CA ALA A 242 -2.16 7.57 24.89
C ALA A 242 -2.30 6.05 24.66
N VAL A 243 -3.05 5.34 25.52
CA VAL A 243 -3.01 3.88 25.62
C VAL A 243 -4.19 3.23 24.89
N TRP A 244 -4.42 3.70 23.66
CA TRP A 244 -5.28 3.04 22.68
C TRP A 244 -4.55 1.81 22.18
N ALA A 245 -4.86 0.65 22.75
CA ALA A 245 -4.05 -0.54 22.59
C ALA A 245 -4.35 -1.29 21.28
N ALA A 246 -5.62 -1.33 20.86
CA ALA A 246 -6.05 -2.21 19.76
C ALA A 246 -7.06 -1.54 18.84
N GLY A 247 -7.01 -1.89 17.55
CA GLY A 247 -7.95 -1.45 16.54
C GLY A 247 -8.50 -2.61 15.70
N ALA A 248 -9.77 -2.54 15.30
CA ALA A 248 -10.32 -3.44 14.29
C ALA A 248 -11.35 -2.74 13.41
N ILE A 249 -11.49 -3.19 12.17
CA ILE A 249 -12.61 -2.82 11.31
C ILE A 249 -13.60 -3.97 11.31
N LEU A 250 -14.87 -3.70 11.60
CA LEU A 250 -15.94 -4.70 11.58
C LEU A 250 -16.46 -4.94 10.17
N GLY A 251 -17.26 -5.99 9.99
CA GLY A 251 -17.77 -6.41 8.67
C GLY A 251 -18.66 -5.37 7.96
N ASP A 252 -19.13 -4.34 8.67
CA ASP A 252 -19.87 -3.22 8.09
C ASP A 252 -19.00 -1.99 7.78
N GLY A 253 -17.68 -2.11 7.92
CA GLY A 253 -16.71 -1.04 7.65
C GLY A 253 -16.60 0.00 8.75
N THR A 254 -17.26 -0.19 9.90
CA THR A 254 -17.05 0.66 11.08
C THR A 254 -15.77 0.29 11.81
N TYR A 255 -15.13 1.29 12.41
CA TYR A 255 -13.92 1.12 13.21
C TYR A 255 -14.28 0.82 14.65
N LEU A 256 -13.43 0.06 15.32
CA LEU A 256 -13.51 -0.27 16.73
C LEU A 256 -12.15 -0.06 17.37
N GLY A 257 -12.04 0.88 18.30
CA GLY A 257 -10.81 1.15 19.04
C GLY A 257 -10.95 0.73 20.50
N TYR A 258 -9.88 0.26 21.11
CA TYR A 258 -9.85 -0.10 22.52
C TYR A 258 -8.85 0.75 23.30
N GLU A 259 -9.37 1.49 24.26
CA GLU A 259 -8.59 2.25 25.23
C GLU A 259 -8.40 1.40 26.48
N SER A 260 -7.16 1.11 26.83
CA SER A 260 -6.81 0.06 27.80
C SER A 260 -6.66 0.53 29.25
N GLN A 261 -6.71 1.83 29.51
CA GLN A 261 -6.60 2.36 30.87
C GLN A 261 -7.95 2.38 31.60
N SER A 262 -9.03 2.72 30.90
CA SER A 262 -10.41 2.62 31.39
C SER A 262 -11.20 1.46 30.74
N ASN A 263 -10.56 0.66 29.88
CA ASN A 263 -11.12 -0.51 29.21
C ASN A 263 -12.34 -0.20 28.31
N HIS A 264 -12.33 0.94 27.63
CA HIS A 264 -13.40 1.32 26.72
C HIS A 264 -13.19 0.72 25.33
N LEU A 265 -14.22 0.10 24.79
CA LEU A 265 -14.32 -0.37 23.42
C LEU A 265 -15.26 0.57 22.67
N VAL A 266 -14.69 1.41 21.81
CA VAL A 266 -15.34 2.54 21.17
C VAL A 266 -15.52 2.26 19.69
N ARG A 267 -16.77 2.24 19.22
CA ARG A 267 -17.10 2.05 17.81
C ARG A 267 -17.26 3.40 17.12
N ILE A 268 -16.66 3.56 15.95
CA ILE A 268 -16.58 4.83 15.23
C ILE A 268 -17.01 4.65 13.78
N ASN A 269 -17.79 5.60 13.27
CA ASN A 269 -18.09 5.71 11.85
C ASN A 269 -16.83 6.16 11.08
N THR A 270 -16.33 5.34 10.16
CA THR A 270 -15.09 5.60 9.41
C THR A 270 -15.16 6.80 8.46
N THR A 271 -16.35 7.25 8.10
CA THR A 271 -16.56 8.40 7.20
C THR A 271 -16.61 9.71 7.98
N THR A 272 -17.34 9.74 9.10
CA THR A 272 -17.59 11.00 9.84
C THR A 272 -16.76 11.14 11.12
N GLY A 273 -16.16 10.05 11.59
CA GLY A 273 -15.50 9.99 12.90
C GLY A 273 -16.47 10.02 14.09
N ALA A 274 -17.78 9.95 13.87
CA ALA A 274 -18.76 9.93 14.95
C ALA A 274 -18.69 8.63 15.74
N VAL A 275 -18.68 8.73 17.07
CA VAL A 275 -18.79 7.58 17.98
C VAL A 275 -20.20 7.01 17.91
N LEU A 276 -20.30 5.72 17.57
CA LEU A 276 -21.52 4.97 17.40
C LEU A 276 -21.91 4.19 18.67
N SER A 277 -20.92 3.70 19.40
CA SER A 277 -21.10 3.03 20.69
C SER A 277 -19.84 3.13 21.53
N ASP A 278 -20.00 3.05 22.84
CA ASP A 278 -18.91 3.07 23.82
C ASP A 278 -19.31 2.15 24.97
N VAL A 279 -18.56 1.05 25.15
CA VAL A 279 -18.83 0.02 26.15
C VAL A 279 -17.56 -0.34 26.91
N ILE A 280 -17.68 -0.71 28.19
CA ILE A 280 -16.54 -1.10 29.01
C ILE A 280 -16.37 -2.62 28.97
N VAL A 281 -15.14 -3.08 28.71
CA VAL A 281 -14.77 -4.51 28.64
C VAL A 281 -13.98 -4.91 29.89
N GLY A 282 -14.66 -5.55 30.84
CA GLY A 282 -14.02 -6.06 32.06
C GLY A 282 -13.38 -4.95 32.91
N THR A 283 -12.22 -5.25 33.48
CA THR A 283 -11.40 -4.31 34.29
C THR A 283 -9.92 -4.56 34.00
N THR A 284 -9.04 -3.61 34.31
CA THR A 284 -7.58 -3.79 34.13
C THR A 284 -7.01 -4.98 34.91
N LEU A 285 -7.71 -5.48 35.94
CA LEU A 285 -7.32 -6.68 36.70
C LEU A 285 -7.78 -7.99 36.05
N THR A 286 -8.81 -7.95 35.21
CA THR A 286 -9.43 -9.15 34.61
C THR A 286 -9.25 -9.24 33.10
N PHE A 287 -8.99 -8.10 32.46
CA PHE A 287 -8.90 -7.95 31.02
C PHE A 287 -7.83 -6.91 30.68
N ALA A 288 -6.71 -7.40 30.15
CA ALA A 288 -5.60 -6.58 29.71
C ALA A 288 -5.10 -7.11 28.36
N VAL A 289 -5.58 -6.53 27.28
CA VAL A 289 -5.21 -6.90 25.90
C VAL A 289 -4.38 -5.76 25.31
N ALA A 290 -3.24 -6.12 24.72
CA ALA A 290 -2.38 -5.16 24.03
C ALA A 290 -2.69 -5.03 22.55
N ASP A 291 -3.33 -6.02 21.93
CA ASP A 291 -3.97 -5.91 20.62
C ASP A 291 -5.02 -7.03 20.39
N PHE A 292 -5.98 -6.83 19.48
CA PHE A 292 -6.93 -7.84 19.01
C PHE A 292 -7.17 -7.75 17.51
N ALA A 293 -7.64 -8.84 16.91
CA ALA A 293 -8.09 -8.86 15.53
C ALA A 293 -9.51 -9.43 15.42
N VAL A 294 -10.25 -8.96 14.43
CA VAL A 294 -11.58 -9.51 14.12
C VAL A 294 -11.45 -10.81 13.32
N ASN A 295 -12.12 -11.86 13.78
CA ASN A 295 -12.23 -13.11 13.05
C ASN A 295 -13.17 -12.93 11.86
N PRO A 296 -12.74 -13.21 10.63
CA PRO A 296 -13.54 -12.90 9.44
C PRO A 296 -14.72 -13.85 9.21
N LEU A 297 -14.75 -14.99 9.94
CA LEU A 297 -15.81 -15.99 9.83
C LEU A 297 -16.92 -15.76 10.86
N SER A 298 -16.58 -15.30 12.07
CA SER A 298 -17.54 -15.10 13.16
C SER A 298 -17.87 -13.64 13.47
N GLY A 299 -17.01 -12.70 13.06
CA GLY A 299 -17.12 -11.28 13.42
C GLY A 299 -16.76 -10.96 14.88
N LEU A 300 -16.31 -11.95 15.66
CA LEU A 300 -15.83 -11.74 17.04
C LEU A 300 -14.36 -11.31 17.06
N LEU A 301 -13.94 -10.59 18.09
CA LEU A 301 -12.53 -10.21 18.25
C LEU A 301 -11.78 -11.30 19.01
N TYR A 302 -10.51 -11.52 18.66
CA TYR A 302 -9.59 -12.38 19.39
C TYR A 302 -8.36 -11.58 19.79
N GLY A 303 -8.00 -11.66 21.06
CA GLY A 303 -6.81 -11.03 21.61
C GLY A 303 -6.08 -11.96 22.58
N PHE A 304 -4.94 -11.50 23.09
CA PHE A 304 -4.24 -12.17 24.18
C PHE A 304 -4.43 -11.40 25.49
N ASN A 305 -5.18 -11.98 26.42
CA ASN A 305 -5.42 -11.39 27.73
C ASN A 305 -4.21 -11.62 28.63
N GLY A 306 -3.37 -10.58 28.78
CA GLY A 306 -2.19 -10.57 29.63
C GLY A 306 -2.51 -10.75 31.12
N ALA A 307 -3.71 -10.38 31.58
CA ALA A 307 -4.11 -10.56 32.98
C ALA A 307 -4.28 -12.04 33.34
N THR A 308 -4.79 -12.85 32.41
CA THR A 308 -5.08 -14.28 32.63
C THR A 308 -4.14 -15.21 31.86
N GLN A 309 -3.25 -14.65 31.02
CA GLN A 309 -2.30 -15.34 30.14
C GLN A 309 -2.99 -16.36 29.22
N ARG A 310 -4.07 -15.91 28.57
CA ARG A 310 -4.95 -16.73 27.72
C ARG A 310 -5.33 -15.98 26.45
N VAL A 311 -5.59 -16.73 25.38
CA VAL A 311 -6.39 -16.21 24.27
C VAL A 311 -7.79 -15.90 24.78
N THR A 312 -8.34 -14.78 24.35
CA THR A 312 -9.67 -14.31 24.75
C THR A 312 -10.50 -13.96 23.53
N VAL A 313 -11.80 -14.24 23.61
CA VAL A 313 -12.79 -13.88 22.58
C VAL A 313 -13.66 -12.77 23.12
N ILE A 314 -13.81 -11.69 22.36
CA ILE A 314 -14.56 -10.50 22.77
C ILE A 314 -15.72 -10.29 21.80
N ASP A 315 -16.90 -10.02 22.34
CA ASP A 315 -18.05 -9.55 21.58
C ASP A 315 -17.89 -8.04 21.31
N PRO A 316 -17.72 -7.63 20.03
CA PRO A 316 -17.46 -6.22 19.70
C PRO A 316 -18.66 -5.30 19.92
N VAL A 317 -19.87 -5.84 20.09
CA VAL A 317 -21.10 -5.08 20.30
C VAL A 317 -21.40 -4.95 21.79
N LEU A 318 -21.29 -6.06 22.52
CA LEU A 318 -21.66 -6.11 23.94
C LEU A 318 -20.52 -5.73 24.88
N GLY A 319 -19.26 -5.78 24.42
CA GLY A 319 -18.09 -5.58 25.28
C GLY A 319 -17.90 -6.69 26.32
N THR A 320 -18.48 -7.87 26.09
CA THR A 320 -18.26 -9.05 26.93
C THR A 320 -17.10 -9.87 26.39
N PHE A 321 -16.39 -10.59 27.26
CA PHE A 321 -15.27 -11.44 26.85
C PHE A 321 -15.32 -12.80 27.54
N VAL A 322 -14.72 -13.79 26.88
CA VAL A 322 -14.56 -15.15 27.40
C VAL A 322 -13.15 -15.62 27.06
N ASP A 323 -12.38 -15.92 28.10
CA ASP A 323 -11.07 -16.54 27.93
C ASP A 323 -11.19 -18.01 27.53
N PHE A 324 -10.19 -18.48 26.79
CA PHE A 324 -10.00 -19.91 26.56
C PHE A 324 -9.82 -20.65 27.89
N LEU A 325 -10.33 -21.88 27.96
CA LEU A 325 -10.39 -22.62 29.22
C LEU A 325 -9.01 -22.77 29.90
N LEU A 326 -7.99 -23.10 29.11
CA LEU A 326 -6.63 -23.34 29.59
C LEU A 326 -5.73 -22.14 29.31
N PRO A 327 -4.77 -21.83 30.23
CA PRO A 327 -3.69 -20.90 29.96
C PRO A 327 -2.96 -21.22 28.65
N THR A 328 -2.59 -20.19 27.91
CA THR A 328 -1.84 -20.34 26.66
C THR A 328 -0.51 -21.03 26.92
N VAL A 329 -0.16 -21.93 26.02
CA VAL A 329 1.12 -22.63 26.00
C VAL A 329 1.91 -22.12 24.79
N ILE A 330 3.13 -21.63 25.02
CA ILE A 330 4.07 -21.19 23.98
C ILE A 330 5.15 -22.24 23.84
N ASN A 331 5.23 -22.90 22.67
CA ASN A 331 6.19 -23.98 22.39
C ASN A 331 6.25 -25.05 23.49
N GLY A 332 5.09 -25.49 23.99
CA GLY A 332 4.98 -26.52 25.02
C GLY A 332 5.12 -26.03 26.47
N SER A 333 5.45 -24.76 26.71
CA SER A 333 5.56 -24.17 28.06
C SER A 333 4.44 -23.18 28.36
N ARG A 334 3.91 -23.16 29.59
CA ARG A 334 2.86 -22.21 29.98
C ARG A 334 3.36 -20.77 29.81
N SER A 335 2.50 -19.90 29.28
CA SER A 335 2.76 -18.47 29.15
C SER A 335 2.83 -17.80 30.52
N VAL A 336 3.86 -16.99 30.76
CA VAL A 336 4.04 -16.22 31.99
C VAL A 336 4.48 -14.81 31.67
N GLY A 337 3.62 -13.83 31.99
CA GLY A 337 3.92 -12.41 31.84
C GLY A 337 4.12 -11.94 30.39
N ASN A 338 3.65 -12.70 29.39
CA ASN A 338 3.78 -12.30 28.00
C ASN A 338 2.74 -11.24 27.62
N THR A 339 3.05 -10.54 26.53
CA THR A 339 2.18 -9.55 25.88
C THR A 339 2.25 -9.74 24.37
N MET A 340 1.10 -9.71 23.70
CA MET A 340 1.01 -9.74 22.24
C MET A 340 0.61 -8.35 21.77
N VAL A 341 1.56 -7.65 21.14
CA VAL A 341 1.44 -6.24 20.74
C VAL A 341 0.83 -6.08 19.36
N SER A 342 0.70 -7.16 18.58
CA SER A 342 -0.10 -7.16 17.38
C SER A 342 -0.87 -8.47 17.28
N ALA A 343 -2.10 -8.39 16.79
CA ALA A 343 -2.99 -9.49 16.51
C ALA A 343 -3.49 -9.34 15.08
N VAL A 344 -3.47 -10.41 14.29
CA VAL A 344 -3.98 -10.38 12.92
C VAL A 344 -4.66 -11.68 12.54
N PHE A 345 -5.67 -11.59 11.69
CA PHE A 345 -6.28 -12.76 11.06
C PHE A 345 -5.90 -12.83 9.60
N SER A 346 -5.66 -14.04 9.10
CA SER A 346 -5.73 -14.30 7.65
C SER A 346 -7.18 -14.29 7.18
N ALA A 347 -7.37 -14.10 5.87
CA ALA A 347 -8.66 -14.28 5.21
C ALA A 347 -9.32 -15.65 5.49
N ALA A 348 -8.51 -16.67 5.75
CA ALA A 348 -8.97 -18.03 6.06
C ALA A 348 -9.36 -18.23 7.54
N GLY A 349 -9.27 -17.19 8.37
CA GLY A 349 -9.59 -17.26 9.79
C GLY A 349 -8.49 -17.86 10.66
N GLN A 350 -7.23 -17.84 10.21
CA GLN A 350 -6.08 -18.21 11.05
C GLN A 350 -5.61 -16.99 11.84
N LEU A 351 -5.44 -17.15 13.16
CA LEU A 351 -5.00 -16.09 14.06
C LEU A 351 -3.50 -16.13 14.25
N PHE A 352 -2.89 -14.94 14.20
CA PHE A 352 -1.49 -14.73 14.50
C PHE A 352 -1.31 -13.61 15.52
N PHE A 353 -0.22 -13.70 16.26
CA PHE A 353 0.21 -12.64 17.16
C PHE A 353 1.67 -12.27 16.90
N TYR A 354 2.00 -10.99 17.02
CA TYR A 354 3.37 -10.53 17.22
C TYR A 354 3.55 -10.12 18.68
N GLY A 355 4.57 -10.61 19.36
CA GLY A 355 4.69 -10.37 20.79
C GLY A 355 5.97 -10.87 21.43
N THR A 356 5.92 -10.93 22.75
CA THR A 356 7.04 -11.30 23.61
C THR A 356 7.20 -12.81 23.72
N THR A 357 8.28 -13.26 24.37
CA THR A 357 8.52 -14.69 24.67
C THR A 357 8.61 -14.92 26.18
N ASN A 358 8.42 -16.16 26.63
CA ASN A 358 8.66 -16.54 28.03
C ASN A 358 10.10 -16.24 28.49
N ALA A 359 11.06 -16.22 27.57
CA ALA A 359 12.45 -15.90 27.89
C ALA A 359 12.70 -14.38 28.02
N ASN A 360 11.87 -13.56 27.38
CA ASN A 360 11.96 -12.11 27.42
C ASN A 360 10.58 -11.48 27.18
N ASN A 361 9.98 -10.98 28.26
CA ASN A 361 8.68 -10.31 28.25
C ASN A 361 8.77 -8.78 28.03
N SER A 362 9.98 -8.25 27.80
CA SER A 362 10.20 -6.83 27.53
C SER A 362 10.37 -6.51 26.06
N LEU A 363 10.67 -7.51 25.24
CA LEU A 363 10.94 -7.35 23.81
C LEU A 363 9.89 -8.12 23.01
N ALA A 364 9.01 -7.40 22.32
CA ALA A 364 8.11 -7.98 21.35
C ALA A 364 8.86 -8.14 20.02
N ASN A 365 9.19 -9.37 19.66
CA ASN A 365 10.01 -9.67 18.49
C ASN A 365 9.72 -11.04 17.86
N THR A 366 8.61 -11.68 18.24
CA THR A 366 8.30 -13.03 17.80
C THR A 366 6.90 -13.09 17.22
N PHE A 367 6.77 -13.70 16.04
CA PHE A 367 5.51 -13.94 15.37
C PHE A 367 5.02 -15.37 15.61
N TYR A 368 3.78 -15.51 16.05
CA TYR A 368 3.17 -16.76 16.48
C TYR A 368 1.94 -17.07 15.64
N ALA A 369 1.77 -18.34 15.29
CA ALA A 369 0.48 -18.90 14.86
C ALA A 369 -0.26 -19.43 16.08
N VAL A 370 -1.59 -19.27 16.09
CA VAL A 370 -2.45 -19.64 17.22
C VAL A 370 -3.36 -20.80 16.84
N ASN A 371 -3.36 -21.84 17.67
CA ASN A 371 -4.35 -22.90 17.59
C ASN A 371 -5.66 -22.44 18.24
N LEU A 372 -6.68 -22.12 17.45
CA LEU A 372 -7.98 -21.60 17.92
C LEU A 372 -8.84 -22.60 18.72
N VAL A 373 -8.42 -23.86 18.85
CA VAL A 373 -9.11 -24.84 19.72
C VAL A 373 -8.52 -24.82 21.13
N THR A 374 -7.20 -24.67 21.23
CA THR A 374 -6.45 -24.82 22.49
C THR A 374 -5.90 -23.52 23.05
N GLY A 375 -5.79 -22.48 22.22
CA GLY A 375 -5.12 -21.22 22.55
C GLY A 375 -3.60 -21.33 22.61
N ALA A 376 -3.01 -22.42 22.10
CA ALA A 376 -1.56 -22.65 22.09
C ALA A 376 -0.87 -21.90 20.93
N PHE A 377 0.34 -21.41 21.20
CA PHE A 377 1.16 -20.62 20.27
C PHE A 377 2.33 -21.45 19.73
N THR A 378 2.56 -21.34 18.42
CA THR A 378 3.71 -21.90 17.72
C THR A 378 4.49 -20.78 17.06
N VAL A 379 5.80 -20.72 17.27
CA VAL A 379 6.65 -19.71 16.63
C VAL A 379 6.73 -19.95 15.12
N VAL A 380 6.34 -18.93 14.36
CA VAL A 380 6.49 -18.88 12.90
C VAL A 380 7.89 -18.34 12.56
N SER A 381 8.18 -17.13 13.03
CA SER A 381 9.45 -16.42 12.79
C SER A 381 9.80 -15.50 13.96
N ASN A 382 11.06 -15.08 14.00
CA ASN A 382 11.51 -13.98 14.86
C ASN A 382 11.75 -12.77 13.97
N GLY A 383 11.34 -11.59 14.43
CA GLY A 383 11.56 -10.34 13.73
C GLY A 383 12.25 -9.27 14.57
N PRO A 384 12.28 -8.02 14.09
CA PRO A 384 12.86 -6.91 14.83
C PRO A 384 12.05 -6.59 16.09
N VAL A 385 12.70 -6.02 17.10
CA VAL A 385 11.99 -5.52 18.29
C VAL A 385 11.09 -4.36 17.88
N THR A 386 9.82 -4.42 18.26
CA THR A 386 8.87 -3.31 18.10
C THR A 386 8.52 -2.69 19.45
N GLN A 387 8.18 -1.40 19.43
CA GLN A 387 7.70 -0.62 20.59
C GLN A 387 6.46 0.13 20.18
N PHE A 388 5.53 0.36 21.12
CA PHE A 388 4.26 1.06 20.86
C PHE A 388 3.68 0.67 19.50
N ALA A 389 3.45 -0.64 19.37
CA ALA A 389 3.19 -1.28 18.11
C ALA A 389 1.82 -1.91 18.13
N ASP A 390 1.30 -2.05 16.92
CA ASP A 390 -0.01 -2.60 16.62
C ASP A 390 0.06 -3.11 15.18
N GLY A 391 -0.80 -4.07 14.83
CA GLY A 391 -0.82 -4.55 13.46
C GLY A 391 -2.22 -4.85 12.96
N ALA A 392 -2.34 -4.71 11.65
CA ALA A 392 -3.58 -4.85 10.93
C ALA A 392 -3.39 -5.77 9.73
N THR A 393 -4.40 -6.59 9.45
CA THR A 393 -4.57 -7.28 8.18
C THR A 393 -5.96 -6.98 7.66
N CYS A 394 -6.19 -7.24 6.39
CA CYS A 394 -7.55 -7.20 5.89
C CYS A 394 -8.32 -8.45 6.32
N ALA A 395 -9.20 -8.31 7.32
CA ALA A 395 -10.01 -9.43 7.79
C ALA A 395 -11.07 -9.85 6.77
N PHE A 396 -11.76 -8.90 6.12
CA PHE A 396 -12.91 -9.19 5.26
C PHE A 396 -12.58 -8.99 3.77
N PRO A 397 -11.85 -9.92 3.13
CA PRO A 397 -11.65 -9.85 1.69
C PRO A 397 -12.98 -9.86 0.96
N PRO A 398 -13.16 -8.98 -0.04
CA PRO A 398 -14.29 -9.13 -0.92
C PRO A 398 -14.25 -10.55 -1.49
N PRO A 399 -15.43 -11.19 -1.70
CA PRO A 399 -15.46 -12.50 -2.33
C PRO A 399 -14.59 -12.44 -3.58
N PRO A 400 -13.69 -13.42 -3.80
CA PRO A 400 -12.72 -13.35 -4.88
C PRO A 400 -13.50 -13.06 -6.16
N PRO A 401 -13.16 -12.00 -6.92
CA PRO A 401 -13.83 -11.76 -8.18
C PRO A 401 -13.75 -13.05 -8.99
N ALA A 402 -14.79 -13.36 -9.78
CA ALA A 402 -14.78 -14.50 -10.71
C ALA A 402 -13.61 -14.43 -11.73
N VAL A 403 -12.77 -13.39 -11.66
CA VAL A 403 -11.64 -13.10 -12.50
C VAL A 403 -10.38 -12.98 -11.64
N ARG A 404 -9.60 -14.07 -11.67
CA ARG A 404 -8.19 -14.28 -11.27
C ARG A 404 -7.77 -13.80 -9.86
N PRO A 405 -7.26 -14.71 -9.01
CA PRO A 405 -6.64 -14.31 -7.74
C PRO A 405 -5.46 -13.35 -7.98
N PRO A 406 -5.14 -12.49 -6.99
CA PRO A 406 -4.00 -11.57 -7.06
C PRO A 406 -2.72 -12.34 -7.38
N LYS A 407 -1.88 -11.73 -8.23
CA LYS A 407 -0.63 -12.35 -8.70
C LYS A 407 0.43 -12.30 -7.60
N VAL A 408 0.38 -13.22 -6.64
CA VAL A 408 1.49 -13.40 -5.70
C VAL A 408 2.61 -14.14 -6.43
N THR A 409 3.80 -13.55 -6.48
CA THR A 409 5.00 -14.20 -7.02
C THR A 409 6.19 -14.00 -6.11
N ARG A 410 7.14 -14.93 -6.18
CA ARG A 410 8.42 -14.89 -5.49
C ARG A 410 9.54 -15.17 -6.46
N ASP A 411 10.71 -14.59 -6.20
CA ASP A 411 11.87 -14.77 -7.05
C ASP A 411 12.58 -16.11 -6.79
N HIS A 412 13.63 -16.37 -7.55
CA HIS A 412 14.40 -17.60 -7.41
C HIS A 412 15.15 -17.69 -6.06
N ALA A 413 15.46 -16.56 -5.42
CA ALA A 413 16.14 -16.55 -4.12
C ALA A 413 15.22 -17.08 -3.03
N PHE A 414 13.93 -16.70 -3.06
CA PHE A 414 12.91 -17.25 -2.17
C PHE A 414 12.82 -18.78 -2.28
N PHE A 415 12.58 -19.33 -3.47
CA PHE A 415 12.49 -20.79 -3.61
C PHE A 415 13.82 -21.50 -3.36
N GLY A 416 14.95 -20.84 -3.66
CA GLY A 416 16.28 -21.35 -3.39
C GLY A 416 16.62 -21.41 -1.91
N SER A 417 15.97 -20.59 -1.08
CA SER A 417 16.14 -20.57 0.38
C SER A 417 14.97 -21.18 1.14
N ASN A 418 13.87 -21.56 0.49
CA ASN A 418 12.67 -22.08 1.13
C ASN A 418 12.37 -23.52 0.69
N VAL A 419 13.00 -24.50 1.35
CA VAL A 419 12.86 -25.92 1.00
C VAL A 419 11.41 -26.41 1.12
N ALA A 420 10.62 -25.85 2.04
CA ALA A 420 9.21 -26.21 2.19
C ALA A 420 8.35 -25.69 1.02
N ALA A 421 8.55 -24.44 0.58
CA ALA A 421 7.86 -23.91 -0.60
C ALA A 421 8.27 -24.64 -1.89
N LEU A 422 9.57 -24.95 -2.03
CA LEU A 422 10.05 -25.75 -3.15
C LEU A 422 9.52 -27.18 -3.09
N GLY A 423 9.46 -27.77 -1.91
CA GLY A 423 8.85 -29.08 -1.67
C GLY A 423 7.37 -29.12 -2.07
N GLU A 424 6.59 -28.08 -1.72
CA GLU A 424 5.20 -27.95 -2.18
C GLU A 424 5.11 -27.81 -3.70
N CYS A 425 5.98 -27.01 -4.32
CA CYS A 425 6.03 -26.90 -5.78
C CYS A 425 6.29 -28.26 -6.44
N MET A 426 7.27 -29.01 -5.93
CA MET A 426 7.71 -30.29 -6.48
C MET A 426 6.74 -31.44 -6.16
N SER A 427 5.94 -31.36 -5.09
CA SER A 427 4.93 -32.37 -4.75
C SER A 427 3.81 -32.47 -5.78
N ARG A 428 3.63 -31.42 -6.61
CA ARG A 428 2.68 -31.41 -7.74
C ARG A 428 3.21 -32.04 -9.02
N GLY A 429 4.40 -32.65 -8.98
CA GLY A 429 5.02 -33.41 -10.07
C GLY A 429 6.28 -32.75 -10.66
N PRO A 430 6.91 -33.35 -11.68
CA PRO A 430 8.10 -32.79 -12.32
C PRO A 430 7.85 -31.41 -12.95
N VAL A 431 8.88 -30.56 -13.02
CA VAL A 431 8.84 -29.28 -13.74
C VAL A 431 9.56 -29.44 -15.07
N ASP A 432 8.86 -29.10 -16.16
CA ASP A 432 9.42 -29.14 -17.51
C ASP A 432 10.11 -27.81 -17.82
N LEU A 433 11.40 -27.87 -18.20
CA LEU A 433 12.17 -26.69 -18.61
C LEU A 433 12.31 -26.63 -20.15
N GLY A 434 11.44 -27.34 -20.87
CA GLY A 434 11.52 -27.51 -22.32
C GLY A 434 12.74 -28.35 -22.69
N GLY A 435 13.44 -27.98 -23.75
CA GLY A 435 14.66 -28.69 -24.17
C GLY A 435 15.88 -28.52 -23.24
N LEU A 436 15.77 -27.84 -22.09
CA LEU A 436 16.78 -27.89 -21.00
C LEU A 436 16.59 -29.11 -20.08
N GLY A 437 15.52 -29.88 -20.31
CA GLY A 437 15.22 -31.09 -19.56
C GLY A 437 14.15 -30.90 -18.49
N LYS A 438 14.09 -31.86 -17.57
CA LYS A 438 13.06 -31.91 -16.52
C LYS A 438 13.69 -31.91 -15.14
N VAL A 439 13.08 -31.15 -14.24
CA VAL A 439 13.41 -31.15 -12.81
C VAL A 439 12.46 -32.14 -12.13
N THR A 440 13.00 -33.24 -11.63
CA THR A 440 12.20 -34.36 -11.10
C THR A 440 12.27 -34.50 -9.58
N SER A 441 13.17 -33.77 -8.91
CA SER A 441 13.31 -33.80 -7.46
C SER A 441 13.67 -32.43 -6.88
N PRO A 442 13.41 -32.19 -5.58
CA PRO A 442 13.82 -30.96 -4.89
C PRO A 442 15.33 -30.67 -4.98
N GLU A 443 16.20 -31.69 -4.94
CA GLU A 443 17.66 -31.53 -4.98
C GLU A 443 18.14 -31.01 -6.35
N VAL A 444 17.56 -31.53 -7.43
CA VAL A 444 17.81 -31.03 -8.79
C VAL A 444 17.26 -29.61 -8.95
N ALA A 445 16.10 -29.34 -8.36
CA ALA A 445 15.48 -28.01 -8.36
C ALA A 445 16.38 -26.98 -7.65
N LEU A 446 16.91 -27.31 -6.47
CA LEU A 446 17.90 -26.51 -5.76
C LEU A 446 19.17 -26.33 -6.57
N GLY A 447 19.61 -27.37 -7.28
CA GLY A 447 20.71 -27.30 -8.23
C GLY A 447 20.50 -26.26 -9.32
N VAL A 448 19.32 -26.21 -9.93
CA VAL A 448 18.95 -25.19 -10.93
C VAL A 448 18.94 -23.78 -10.30
N LEU A 449 18.37 -23.64 -9.09
CA LEU A 449 18.22 -22.35 -8.41
C LEU A 449 19.57 -21.75 -7.99
N TRP A 450 20.50 -22.59 -7.53
CA TRP A 450 21.83 -22.16 -7.05
C TRP A 450 22.95 -22.23 -8.09
N ALA A 451 22.72 -22.81 -9.27
CA ALA A 451 23.74 -22.91 -10.32
C ALA A 451 24.33 -21.54 -10.68
N ASN A 452 25.63 -21.32 -10.45
CA ASN A 452 26.31 -20.11 -10.88
C ASN A 452 26.20 -20.01 -12.41
N PRO A 453 25.77 -18.91 -13.04
CA PRO A 453 25.62 -18.84 -14.49
C PRO A 453 26.95 -18.76 -15.24
N VAL A 454 28.01 -18.23 -14.62
CA VAL A 454 29.32 -18.00 -15.27
C VAL A 454 30.23 -19.22 -15.21
N ILE A 455 30.22 -19.94 -14.09
CA ILE A 455 31.15 -21.07 -13.85
C ILE A 455 30.35 -22.33 -13.48
N SER A 456 30.68 -23.46 -14.10
CA SER A 456 30.08 -24.77 -13.79
C SER A 456 30.59 -25.34 -12.47
N LYS A 457 29.90 -26.34 -11.91
CA LYS A 457 30.39 -27.10 -10.75
C LYS A 457 31.76 -27.76 -10.97
N SER A 458 32.17 -28.02 -12.22
CA SER A 458 33.52 -28.50 -12.55
C SER A 458 34.58 -27.39 -12.63
N GLY A 459 34.20 -26.12 -12.48
CA GLY A 459 35.09 -24.97 -12.57
C GLY A 459 35.28 -24.42 -13.98
N GLU A 460 34.55 -24.94 -14.98
CA GLU A 460 34.63 -24.48 -16.37
C GLU A 460 33.85 -23.18 -16.56
N VAL A 461 34.43 -22.23 -17.29
CA VAL A 461 33.75 -20.99 -17.67
C VAL A 461 32.73 -21.32 -18.76
N ARG A 462 31.46 -20.97 -18.52
CA ARG A 462 30.39 -21.18 -19.50
C ARG A 462 30.46 -20.17 -20.63
N SER A 463 30.02 -20.61 -21.81
CA SER A 463 29.75 -19.70 -22.92
C SER A 463 28.62 -18.71 -22.56
N GLU A 464 28.49 -17.63 -23.32
CA GLU A 464 27.39 -16.68 -23.15
C GLU A 464 26.02 -17.37 -23.32
N VAL A 465 25.91 -18.27 -24.30
CA VAL A 465 24.70 -19.05 -24.57
C VAL A 465 24.38 -19.98 -23.40
N ASP A 466 25.36 -20.72 -22.88
CA ASP A 466 25.12 -21.62 -21.74
C ASP A 466 24.82 -20.86 -20.45
N SER A 467 25.43 -19.67 -20.27
CA SER A 467 25.08 -18.76 -19.18
C SER A 467 23.62 -18.31 -19.26
N LEU A 468 23.11 -18.03 -20.47
CA LEU A 468 21.70 -17.69 -20.69
C LEU A 468 20.77 -18.89 -20.43
N LYS A 469 21.15 -20.10 -20.83
CA LYS A 469 20.39 -21.33 -20.54
C LYS A 469 20.19 -21.52 -19.04
N VAL A 470 21.26 -21.39 -18.25
CA VAL A 470 21.19 -21.51 -16.77
C VAL A 470 20.24 -20.46 -16.17
N LYS A 471 20.34 -19.20 -16.61
CA LYS A 471 19.47 -18.12 -16.14
C LYS A 471 18.00 -18.38 -16.48
N ILE A 472 17.71 -18.86 -17.68
CA ILE A 472 16.31 -19.13 -18.08
C ILE A 472 15.77 -20.37 -17.37
N ALA A 473 16.55 -21.46 -17.25
CA ALA A 473 16.16 -22.64 -16.46
C ALA A 473 15.73 -22.24 -15.04
N ARG A 474 16.54 -21.38 -14.40
CA ARG A 474 16.25 -20.83 -13.08
C ARG A 474 14.92 -20.09 -13.04
N GLU A 475 14.75 -19.09 -13.90
CA GLU A 475 13.55 -18.24 -13.87
C GLU A 475 12.29 -18.99 -14.33
N LEU A 476 12.42 -19.98 -15.20
CA LEU A 476 11.32 -20.84 -15.63
C LEU A 476 10.86 -21.81 -14.53
N LEU A 477 11.81 -22.40 -13.79
CA LEU A 477 11.51 -23.18 -12.60
C LEU A 477 10.78 -22.31 -11.57
N THR A 478 11.28 -21.10 -11.29
CA THR A 478 10.64 -20.13 -10.39
C THR A 478 9.24 -19.76 -10.85
N ALA A 479 9.03 -19.46 -12.13
CA ALA A 479 7.70 -19.14 -12.66
C ALA A 479 6.72 -20.31 -12.51
N THR A 480 7.18 -21.53 -12.76
CA THR A 480 6.36 -22.73 -12.57
C THR A 480 6.00 -22.95 -11.11
N CYS A 481 6.94 -22.73 -10.20
CA CYS A 481 6.66 -22.81 -8.76
C CYS A 481 5.73 -21.70 -8.30
N ASN A 482 5.82 -20.49 -8.85
CA ASN A 482 4.84 -19.43 -8.59
C ASN A 482 3.43 -19.85 -9.00
N GLN A 483 3.26 -20.47 -10.18
CA GLN A 483 1.97 -21.00 -10.61
C GLN A 483 1.43 -22.06 -9.66
N ARG A 484 2.29 -22.97 -9.20
CA ARG A 484 1.88 -24.10 -8.36
C ARG A 484 1.57 -23.70 -6.93
N CYS A 485 2.38 -22.81 -6.36
CA CYS A 485 2.29 -22.41 -4.96
C CYS A 485 1.31 -21.26 -4.73
N PHE A 486 1.17 -20.36 -5.71
CA PHE A 486 0.37 -19.13 -5.58
C PHE A 486 -0.76 -19.01 -6.62
N GLY A 487 -0.84 -19.91 -7.61
CA GLY A 487 -1.85 -19.83 -8.67
C GLY A 487 -1.53 -18.80 -9.76
N THR A 488 -0.37 -18.12 -9.70
CA THR A 488 0.03 -17.14 -10.72
C THR A 488 0.52 -17.85 -11.97
N VAL A 489 -0.32 -17.88 -13.02
CA VAL A 489 -0.03 -18.56 -14.29
C VAL A 489 1.32 -18.12 -14.87
N ALA A 490 2.23 -19.09 -15.06
CA ALA A 490 3.54 -18.87 -15.63
C ALA A 490 3.40 -18.37 -17.09
N PRO A 491 4.25 -17.43 -17.54
CA PRO A 491 4.19 -16.92 -18.90
C PRO A 491 4.56 -18.04 -19.88
N VAL A 492 3.81 -18.14 -20.98
CA VAL A 492 4.20 -18.99 -22.12
C VAL A 492 5.34 -18.29 -22.85
N VAL A 493 6.50 -18.93 -22.90
CA VAL A 493 7.66 -18.44 -23.65
C VAL A 493 7.80 -19.29 -24.90
N SER A 494 7.60 -18.69 -26.07
CA SER A 494 7.69 -19.39 -27.35
C SER A 494 9.12 -19.89 -27.62
N GLY A 495 9.23 -21.08 -28.20
CA GLY A 495 10.50 -21.66 -28.64
C GLY A 495 11.32 -22.38 -27.56
N LEU A 496 10.83 -22.47 -26.32
CA LEU A 496 11.47 -23.24 -25.24
C LEU A 496 11.55 -24.75 -25.53
N ASP A 497 10.71 -25.28 -26.41
CA ASP A 497 10.73 -26.71 -26.73
C ASP A 497 11.90 -27.08 -27.67
N THR A 498 12.47 -26.10 -28.37
CA THR A 498 13.51 -26.28 -29.40
C THR A 498 14.68 -25.30 -29.19
N TRP A 499 15.33 -25.38 -28.03
CA TRP A 499 16.46 -24.51 -27.64
C TRP A 499 17.64 -24.46 -28.61
N MET A 500 17.82 -25.49 -29.43
CA MET A 500 18.91 -25.54 -30.42
C MET A 500 18.82 -24.46 -31.49
N GLU A 501 17.67 -23.77 -31.63
CA GLU A 501 17.44 -22.73 -32.64
C GLU A 501 17.30 -21.31 -32.07
N LEU A 502 17.34 -21.15 -30.74
CA LEU A 502 17.16 -19.83 -30.12
C LEU A 502 18.46 -19.01 -30.20
N ASN A 503 18.40 -17.90 -30.93
CA ASN A 503 19.48 -16.92 -30.91
C ASN A 503 19.55 -16.21 -29.54
N PRO A 504 20.72 -15.64 -29.16
CA PRO A 504 20.89 -14.97 -27.86
C PRO A 504 19.89 -13.85 -27.58
N GLN A 505 19.40 -13.16 -28.61
CA GLN A 505 18.43 -12.08 -28.47
C GLN A 505 17.07 -12.60 -28.01
N SER A 506 16.57 -13.69 -28.61
CA SER A 506 15.33 -14.35 -28.20
C SER A 506 15.43 -14.92 -26.79
N MET A 507 16.59 -15.50 -26.43
CA MET A 507 16.86 -15.95 -25.05
C MET A 507 16.84 -14.78 -24.06
N GLY A 508 17.40 -13.62 -24.41
CA GLY A 508 17.35 -12.42 -23.60
C GLY A 508 15.93 -11.91 -23.35
N GLN A 509 15.07 -11.93 -24.38
CA GLN A 509 13.66 -11.54 -24.26
C GLN A 509 12.85 -12.51 -23.37
N ALA A 510 13.08 -13.81 -23.55
CA ALA A 510 12.51 -14.86 -22.70
C ALA A 510 12.89 -14.64 -21.23
N LEU A 511 14.19 -14.43 -20.96
CA LEU A 511 14.69 -14.15 -19.62
C LEU A 511 14.06 -12.90 -19.01
N GLY A 512 14.00 -11.80 -19.76
CA GLY A 512 13.37 -10.55 -19.30
C GLY A 512 11.90 -10.73 -18.94
N THR A 513 11.15 -11.52 -19.72
CA THR A 513 9.75 -11.82 -19.46
C THR A 513 9.56 -12.63 -18.17
N LEU A 514 10.39 -13.65 -17.97
CA LEU A 514 10.34 -14.49 -16.77
C LEU A 514 10.74 -13.73 -15.51
N VAL A 515 11.83 -12.95 -15.55
CA VAL A 515 12.27 -12.12 -14.41
C VAL A 515 11.18 -11.11 -14.03
N LYS A 516 10.59 -10.42 -15.02
CA LYS A 516 9.49 -9.48 -14.76
C LYS A 516 8.30 -10.17 -14.11
N HIS A 517 7.96 -11.38 -14.55
CA HIS A 517 6.88 -12.17 -13.95
C HIS A 517 7.19 -12.59 -12.51
N ASN A 518 8.38 -13.15 -12.26
CA ASN A 518 8.77 -13.64 -10.93
C ASN A 518 8.89 -12.53 -9.88
N ARG A 519 9.03 -11.27 -10.31
CA ARG A 519 9.04 -10.08 -9.46
C ARG A 519 7.71 -9.32 -9.42
N SER A 520 6.71 -9.70 -10.23
CA SER A 520 5.49 -8.89 -10.38
C SER A 520 4.58 -8.85 -9.15
N GLY A 521 4.82 -9.72 -8.17
CA GLY A 521 4.08 -9.78 -6.91
C GLY A 521 4.99 -9.97 -5.71
N SER A 522 6.25 -9.54 -5.80
CA SER A 522 7.19 -9.61 -4.67
C SER A 522 6.83 -8.66 -3.54
N ASP A 523 6.07 -7.63 -3.85
CA ASP A 523 5.46 -6.65 -2.93
C ASP A 523 4.17 -7.19 -2.25
N LYS A 524 3.58 -8.26 -2.79
CA LYS A 524 2.39 -8.90 -2.21
C LYS A 524 2.79 -9.87 -1.13
N ALA A 525 2.04 -9.92 -0.03
CA ALA A 525 2.31 -10.86 1.04
C ALA A 525 2.20 -12.32 0.58
N VAL A 526 3.02 -13.19 1.19
CA VAL A 526 2.79 -14.63 1.09
C VAL A 526 1.50 -14.91 1.86
N PRO A 527 0.55 -15.70 1.31
CA PRO A 527 -0.64 -16.08 2.06
C PRO A 527 -0.25 -16.65 3.41
N LEU A 528 -0.87 -16.15 4.47
CA LEU A 528 -0.53 -16.53 5.85
C LEU A 528 -0.73 -18.03 6.09
N SER A 529 -1.62 -18.67 5.33
CA SER A 529 -1.80 -20.12 5.30
C SER A 529 -0.55 -20.95 4.99
N LYS A 530 0.54 -20.32 4.55
CA LYS A 530 1.82 -20.97 4.24
C LYS A 530 2.82 -20.95 5.41
N GLU A 531 2.31 -21.01 6.64
CA GLU A 531 2.99 -20.90 7.96
C GLU A 531 4.29 -21.73 8.13
N GLY A 532 4.51 -22.77 7.32
CA GLY A 532 5.69 -23.65 7.39
C GLY A 532 6.87 -23.26 6.51
N TRP A 533 6.74 -22.20 5.70
CA TRP A 533 7.75 -21.83 4.72
C TRP A 533 8.85 -20.98 5.34
N LYS A 534 9.86 -21.57 5.97
CA LYS A 534 11.01 -20.85 6.52
C LYS A 534 12.10 -20.60 5.47
N LEU A 535 12.71 -19.42 5.50
CA LEU A 535 13.91 -19.12 4.70
C LEU A 535 15.15 -19.63 5.45
N ASP A 536 15.77 -20.67 4.92
CA ASP A 536 17.04 -21.20 5.38
C ASP A 536 17.90 -21.61 4.17
N PRO A 537 18.83 -20.73 3.71
CA PRO A 537 19.63 -20.99 2.52
C PRO A 537 20.69 -22.07 2.73
N LEU A 538 21.14 -22.33 3.97
CA LEU A 538 22.27 -23.24 4.22
C LEU A 538 21.92 -24.71 3.90
N PRO A 539 20.85 -25.30 4.46
CA PRO A 539 20.43 -26.66 4.10
C PRO A 539 20.05 -26.77 2.62
N ALA A 540 19.55 -25.68 2.04
CA ALA A 540 19.15 -25.65 0.64
C ALA A 540 20.38 -25.70 -0.30
N GLN A 541 21.45 -24.96 0.03
CA GLN A 541 22.72 -25.02 -0.71
C GLN A 541 23.41 -26.37 -0.56
N GLU A 542 23.44 -26.95 0.65
CA GLU A 542 24.07 -28.25 0.90
C GLU A 542 23.43 -29.40 0.09
N ARG A 543 22.13 -29.29 -0.23
CA ARG A 543 21.37 -30.29 -1.00
C ARG A 543 21.37 -30.05 -2.50
N ALA A 544 21.92 -28.93 -2.97
CA ALA A 544 21.85 -28.54 -4.38
C ALA A 544 22.70 -29.45 -5.27
N VAL A 545 22.07 -30.06 -6.28
CA VAL A 545 22.76 -30.88 -7.28
C VAL A 545 22.62 -30.22 -8.65
N GLU A 546 23.68 -29.53 -9.10
CA GLU A 546 23.65 -28.86 -10.41
C GLU A 546 23.25 -29.85 -11.52
N PRO A 547 22.21 -29.54 -12.31
CA PRO A 547 21.79 -30.38 -13.42
C PRO A 547 22.87 -30.44 -14.51
N ARG A 548 22.94 -31.57 -15.20
CA ARG A 548 23.73 -31.70 -16.43
C ARG A 548 22.84 -31.27 -17.58
N TYR A 549 23.18 -30.15 -18.21
CA TYR A 549 22.50 -29.65 -19.41
C TYR A 549 23.04 -30.32 -20.67
#